data_AF-A0A1C6JYC3-F1
#
_entry.id   AF-A0A1C6JYC3-F1
#
_cell.length_a   1.000
_cell.length_b   1.000
_cell.length_c   1.000
_cell.angle_alpha   90.00
_cell.angle_beta   90.00
_cell.angle_gamma   90.00
#
_symmetry.space_group_name_H-M   'P 1'
#
loop_
_entity.id
_entity.type
_entity.pdbx_description
1 polymer ?
#
loop_
_entity_poly.entity_id
_entity_poly.type
_entity_poly.pdbx_seq_one_letter_code
_entity_poly.pdbx_strand_id
1 'polypeptide(L)'
;MNKKTTTYFFGIIGIITWSITIFLREQSINNSIINFILGIMPNISATWFFIWMDEFTLNIKKLNFTIKRAIFSSSIIFILALVSEIIHDIYLESPFDINDIIATILSIILYLIVFYFKKNTIIEDQF
;
A
#
# COMPACT_ATOMS: atom_id res chain seq x y z
N MET A 1 -10.47 -21.24 0.69
CA MET A 1 -9.41 -20.25 0.94
C MET A 1 -8.07 -20.88 0.52
N ASN A 2 -7.68 -20.82 -0.76
CA ASN A 2 -6.45 -21.51 -1.24
C ASN A 2 -5.66 -20.77 -2.34
N LYS A 3 -6.06 -19.56 -2.75
CA LYS A 3 -5.33 -18.81 -3.80
C LYS A 3 -4.50 -17.70 -3.15
N LYS A 4 -3.17 -17.88 -3.12
CA LYS A 4 -2.23 -16.83 -2.70
C LYS A 4 -2.08 -15.81 -3.84
N THR A 5 -2.91 -14.77 -3.82
CA THR A 5 -2.92 -13.68 -4.81
C THR A 5 -1.72 -12.74 -4.61
N THR A 6 -1.36 -11.94 -5.61
CA THR A 6 -0.33 -10.89 -5.45
C THR A 6 -0.68 -9.98 -4.30
N THR A 7 -1.93 -9.54 -4.30
CA THR A 7 -2.51 -8.64 -3.32
C THR A 7 -2.45 -9.23 -1.91
N TYR A 8 -2.63 -10.55 -1.72
CA TYR A 8 -2.37 -11.22 -0.44
C TYR A 8 -0.92 -11.11 0.04
N PHE A 9 0.06 -11.30 -0.84
CA PHE A 9 1.48 -11.13 -0.47
C PHE A 9 1.81 -9.70 -0.08
N PHE A 10 1.35 -8.73 -0.88
CA PHE A 10 1.52 -7.31 -0.59
C PHE A 10 0.84 -6.92 0.73
N GLY A 11 -0.36 -7.44 1.01
CA GLY A 11 -1.04 -7.22 2.28
C GLY A 11 -0.25 -7.71 3.49
N ILE A 12 0.30 -8.93 3.43
CA ILE A 12 1.15 -9.47 4.51
C ILE A 12 2.39 -8.60 4.69
N ILE A 13 3.09 -8.27 3.60
CA ILE A 13 4.29 -7.43 3.65
C ILE A 13 3.92 -6.09 4.30
N GLY A 14 2.85 -5.44 3.86
CA GLY A 14 2.38 -4.17 4.40
C GLY A 14 2.09 -4.24 5.91
N ILE A 15 1.41 -5.27 6.39
CA ILE A 15 1.15 -5.43 7.83
C ILE A 15 2.48 -5.57 8.59
N ILE A 16 3.36 -6.43 8.13
CA ILE A 16 4.65 -6.70 8.80
C ILE A 16 5.51 -5.43 8.81
N THR A 17 5.66 -4.75 7.68
CA THR A 17 6.48 -3.55 7.58
C THR A 17 5.91 -2.42 8.42
N TRP A 18 4.59 -2.23 8.43
CA TRP A 18 3.93 -1.25 9.28
C TRP A 18 4.17 -1.51 10.77
N SER A 19 3.97 -2.76 11.22
CA SER A 19 4.21 -3.14 12.61
C SER A 19 5.67 -2.92 13.01
N ILE A 20 6.63 -3.34 12.18
CA ILE A 20 8.06 -3.10 12.42
C ILE A 20 8.36 -1.61 12.50
N THR A 21 7.79 -0.79 11.61
CA THR A 21 8.00 0.66 11.61
C THR A 21 7.55 1.31 12.91
N ILE A 22 6.38 0.91 13.45
CA ILE A 22 5.92 1.43 14.74
C ILE A 22 6.92 1.12 15.85
N PHE A 23 7.36 -0.14 15.96
CA PHE A 23 8.33 -0.54 16.98
C PHE A 23 9.68 0.16 16.84
N LEU A 24 10.16 0.37 15.61
CA LEU A 24 11.46 1.00 15.37
C LEU A 24 11.43 2.52 15.52
N ARG A 25 10.29 3.19 15.25
CA ARG A 25 10.14 4.64 15.43
C ARG A 25 10.26 5.07 16.90
N GLU A 26 9.90 4.19 17.84
CA GLU A 26 10.06 4.46 19.28
C GLU A 26 11.50 4.34 19.75
N GLN A 27 12.39 3.73 18.95
CA GLN A 27 13.79 3.63 19.28
C GLN A 27 14.53 4.90 18.83
N SER A 28 15.39 5.43 19.70
CA SER A 28 16.22 6.62 19.42
C SER A 28 17.40 6.29 18.50
N ILE A 29 17.10 5.81 17.29
CA ILE A 29 18.10 5.48 16.27
C ILE A 29 18.62 6.78 15.66
N ASN A 30 19.88 7.11 15.93
CA ASN A 30 20.51 8.32 15.41
C ASN A 30 21.09 8.08 14.00
N ASN A 31 20.22 7.84 13.02
CA ASN A 31 20.60 7.69 11.61
C ASN A 31 19.53 8.32 10.70
N SER A 32 19.93 9.34 9.95
CA SER A 32 19.02 10.12 9.09
C SER A 32 18.35 9.30 7.99
N ILE A 33 19.06 8.32 7.42
CA ILE A 33 18.52 7.44 6.36
C ILE A 33 17.46 6.52 6.95
N ILE A 34 17.73 5.93 8.11
CA ILE A 34 16.76 5.05 8.79
C ILE A 34 15.52 5.85 9.18
N ASN A 35 15.70 7.06 9.73
CA ASN A 35 14.58 7.92 10.10
C ASN A 35 13.74 8.34 8.90
N PHE A 36 14.37 8.63 7.75
CA PHE A 36 13.65 8.89 6.50
C PHE A 36 12.84 7.67 6.03
N ILE A 37 13.45 6.48 6.01
CA ILE A 37 12.74 5.24 5.62
C ILE A 37 11.57 4.98 6.56
N LEU A 38 11.78 5.08 7.86
CA LEU A 38 10.73 4.93 8.86
C LEU A 38 9.67 6.04 8.75
N GLY A 39 10.04 7.22 8.22
CA GLY A 39 9.16 8.31 7.83
C GLY A 39 8.10 7.86 6.82
N ILE A 40 8.54 7.39 5.66
CA ILE A 40 7.66 7.08 4.52
C ILE A 40 7.05 5.66 4.52
N MET A 41 7.62 4.73 5.29
CA MET A 41 7.22 3.32 5.31
C MET A 41 5.74 3.09 5.68
N PRO A 42 5.11 3.85 6.61
CA PRO A 42 3.69 3.70 6.91
C PRO A 42 2.80 3.86 5.69
N ASN A 43 3.11 4.79 4.79
CA ASN A 43 2.28 5.11 3.62
C ASN A 43 2.42 4.03 2.54
N ILE A 44 3.64 3.52 2.35
CA ILE A 44 3.89 2.35 1.49
C ILE A 44 3.10 1.14 2.01
N SER A 45 3.21 0.89 3.31
CA SER A 45 2.60 -0.27 3.98
C SER A 45 1.07 -0.21 3.96
N ALA A 46 0.50 0.97 4.26
CA ALA A 46 -0.93 1.22 4.24
C ALA A 46 -1.51 1.02 2.84
N THR A 47 -0.80 1.47 1.80
CA THR A 47 -1.21 1.24 0.40
C THR A 47 -1.43 -0.24 0.12
N TRP A 48 -0.44 -1.07 0.44
CA TRP A 48 -0.52 -2.51 0.17
C TRP A 48 -1.56 -3.23 1.04
N PHE A 49 -1.67 -2.82 2.30
CA PHE A 49 -2.67 -3.34 3.22
C PHE A 49 -4.10 -3.03 2.75
N PHE A 50 -4.41 -1.79 2.37
CA PHE A 50 -5.77 -1.41 1.98
C PHE A 50 -6.20 -2.04 0.65
N ILE A 51 -5.27 -2.18 -0.31
CA ILE A 51 -5.55 -2.93 -1.54
C ILE A 51 -5.87 -4.39 -1.22
N TRP A 52 -5.15 -4.99 -0.28
CA TRP A 52 -5.44 -6.33 0.19
C TRP A 52 -6.80 -6.46 0.87
N MET A 53 -7.16 -5.51 1.74
CA MET A 53 -8.48 -5.52 2.37
C MET A 53 -9.62 -5.45 1.34
N ASP A 54 -9.45 -4.69 0.26
CA ASP A 54 -10.46 -4.61 -0.79
C ASP A 54 -10.61 -5.94 -1.54
N GLU A 55 -9.50 -6.59 -1.91
CA GLU A 55 -9.55 -7.94 -2.51
C GLU A 55 -10.19 -8.95 -1.56
N PHE A 56 -9.81 -8.90 -0.28
CA PHE A 56 -10.38 -9.77 0.74
C PHE A 56 -11.90 -9.59 0.86
N THR A 57 -12.37 -8.34 0.86
CA THR A 57 -13.81 -8.00 0.90
C THR A 57 -14.54 -8.54 -0.32
N LEU A 58 -13.96 -8.41 -1.52
CA LEU A 58 -14.55 -8.95 -2.75
C LEU A 58 -14.56 -10.48 -2.76
N ASN A 59 -13.54 -11.12 -2.22
CA ASN A 59 -13.47 -12.58 -2.09
C ASN A 59 -14.55 -13.11 -1.15
N ILE A 60 -14.81 -12.44 -0.01
CA ILE A 60 -15.97 -12.75 0.85
C ILE A 60 -17.28 -12.68 0.07
N LYS A 61 -17.42 -11.67 -0.80
CA LYS A 61 -18.57 -11.49 -1.70
C LYS A 61 -18.55 -12.40 -2.94
N LYS A 62 -17.56 -13.30 -3.07
CA LYS A 62 -17.34 -14.17 -4.24
C LYS A 62 -17.21 -13.42 -5.58
N LEU A 63 -16.71 -12.19 -5.53
CA LEU A 63 -16.44 -11.34 -6.70
C LEU A 63 -14.96 -11.41 -7.09
N ASN A 64 -14.69 -11.27 -8.39
CA ASN A 64 -13.33 -11.32 -8.92
C ASN A 64 -12.62 -9.97 -8.80
N PHE A 65 -11.37 -9.99 -8.33
CA PHE A 65 -10.49 -8.83 -8.34
C PHE A 65 -9.89 -8.61 -9.74
N THR A 66 -10.33 -7.56 -10.40
CA THR A 66 -9.94 -7.23 -11.79
C THR A 66 -8.93 -6.08 -11.81
N ILE A 67 -8.26 -5.87 -12.95
CA ILE A 67 -7.37 -4.72 -13.13
C ILE A 67 -8.12 -3.38 -12.96
N LYS A 68 -9.38 -3.31 -13.41
CA LYS A 68 -10.24 -2.14 -13.21
C LYS A 68 -10.46 -1.86 -11.72
N ARG A 69 -10.69 -2.91 -10.93
CA ARG A 69 -10.81 -2.78 -9.47
C ARG A 69 -9.49 -2.36 -8.83
N ALA A 70 -8.37 -2.96 -9.24
CA ALA A 70 -7.04 -2.60 -8.75
C ALA A 70 -6.74 -1.10 -8.95
N ILE A 71 -7.05 -0.56 -10.14
CA ILE A 71 -6.90 0.87 -10.45
C ILE A 71 -7.84 1.69 -9.57
N PHE A 72 -9.13 1.34 -9.49
CA PHE A 72 -10.11 2.05 -8.68
C PHE A 72 -9.69 2.14 -7.20
N SER A 73 -9.26 1.03 -6.61
CA SER A 73 -8.83 0.98 -5.21
C SER A 73 -7.55 1.78 -5.00
N SER A 74 -6.62 1.75 -5.96
CA SER A 74 -5.42 2.60 -5.93
C SER A 74 -5.74 4.09 -5.99
N SER A 75 -6.71 4.49 -6.82
CA SER A 75 -7.17 5.88 -6.89
C SER A 75 -7.80 6.35 -5.58
N ILE A 76 -8.62 5.51 -4.94
CA ILE A 76 -9.19 5.81 -3.62
C ILE A 76 -8.07 5.99 -2.58
N ILE A 77 -7.09 5.08 -2.55
CA ILE A 77 -5.98 5.16 -1.60
C ILE A 77 -5.17 6.44 -1.79
N PHE A 78 -4.91 6.85 -3.03
CA PHE A 78 -4.24 8.11 -3.32
C PHE A 78 -5.03 9.31 -2.77
N ILE A 79 -6.35 9.34 -2.97
CA ILE A 79 -7.21 10.39 -2.40
C ILE A 79 -7.17 10.36 -0.87
N LEU A 80 -7.23 9.18 -0.25
CA LEU A 80 -7.13 9.03 1.20
C LEU A 80 -5.78 9.51 1.74
N ALA A 81 -4.68 9.28 1.03
CA ALA A 81 -3.36 9.78 1.40
C ALA A 81 -3.32 11.32 1.35
N LEU A 82 -3.87 11.95 0.30
CA LEU A 82 -3.98 13.41 0.24
C LEU A 82 -4.83 13.98 1.37
N VAL A 83 -5.98 13.36 1.66
CA VAL A 83 -6.84 13.76 2.77
C VAL A 83 -6.13 13.60 4.10
N SER A 84 -5.35 12.53 4.28
CA SER A 84 -4.52 12.30 5.48
C SER A 84 -3.56 13.46 5.68
N GLU A 85 -2.77 13.82 4.66
CA GLU A 85 -1.81 14.93 4.77
C GLU A 85 -2.50 16.28 5.05
N ILE A 86 -3.65 16.55 4.42
CA ILE A 86 -4.44 17.76 4.71
C ILE A 86 -4.92 17.79 6.16
N ILE A 87 -5.34 16.65 6.71
CA ILE A 87 -5.74 16.56 8.11
C ILE A 87 -4.53 16.81 9.03
N HIS A 88 -3.37 16.24 8.71
CA HIS A 88 -2.14 16.45 9.48
C HIS A 88 -1.71 17.93 9.48
N ASP A 89 -1.79 18.59 8.33
CA ASP A 89 -1.44 20.01 8.16
C ASP A 89 -2.38 20.95 8.91
N ILE A 90 -3.70 20.74 8.79
CA ILE A 90 -4.69 21.65 9.38
C ILE A 90 -4.89 21.40 10.89
N TYR A 91 -4.89 20.14 11.33
CA TYR A 91 -5.33 19.78 12.69
C TYR A 91 -4.23 19.26 13.61
N LEU A 92 -3.10 18.78 13.08
CA LEU A 92 -2.04 18.15 13.87
C LEU A 92 -0.75 18.96 13.90
N GLU A 93 -0.78 20.20 13.39
CA GLU A 93 0.35 21.14 13.32
C GLU A 93 1.61 20.52 12.69
N SER A 94 1.42 19.54 11.81
CA SER A 94 2.50 18.86 11.08
C SER A 94 2.45 19.30 9.63
N PRO A 95 3.51 19.90 9.08
CA PRO A 95 3.50 20.36 7.70
C PRO A 95 3.21 19.21 6.74
N PHE A 96 2.47 19.51 5.67
CA PHE A 96 2.21 18.57 4.58
C PHE A 96 3.50 17.88 4.09
N ASP A 97 3.58 16.55 4.18
CA ASP A 97 4.77 15.81 3.78
C ASP A 97 4.66 15.30 2.34
N ILE A 98 5.39 15.96 1.44
CA ILE A 98 5.44 15.58 0.02
C ILE A 98 6.03 14.18 -0.16
N ASN A 99 6.95 13.75 0.71
CA ASN A 99 7.57 12.43 0.59
C ASN A 99 6.56 11.32 0.82
N ASP A 100 5.57 11.55 1.69
CA ASP A 100 4.49 10.62 1.98
C ASP A 100 3.56 10.42 0.79
N ILE A 101 3.31 11.50 0.02
CA ILE A 101 2.57 11.43 -1.24
C ILE A 101 3.39 10.70 -2.32
N ILE A 102 4.68 11.02 -2.45
CA ILE A 102 5.57 10.35 -3.41
C ILE A 102 5.66 8.85 -3.09
N ALA A 103 5.83 8.48 -1.83
CA ALA A 103 5.91 7.09 -1.38
C ALA A 103 4.62 6.33 -1.69
N THR A 104 3.46 6.95 -1.49
CA THR A 104 2.15 6.39 -1.86
C THR A 104 2.07 6.13 -3.37
N ILE A 105 2.46 7.10 -4.20
CA ILE A 105 2.44 6.97 -5.66
C ILE A 105 3.36 5.83 -6.12
N LEU A 106 4.59 5.77 -5.61
CA LEU A 106 5.54 4.72 -5.94
C LEU A 106 5.03 3.33 -5.52
N SER A 107 4.41 3.24 -4.34
CA SER A 107 3.81 2.01 -3.82
C SER A 107 2.67 1.52 -4.71
N ILE A 108 1.81 2.42 -5.19
CA ILE A 108 0.74 2.13 -6.14
C ILE A 108 1.31 1.64 -7.48
N ILE A 109 2.28 2.37 -8.05
CA ILE A 109 2.88 2.02 -9.34
C ILE A 109 3.49 0.62 -9.27
N LEU A 110 4.28 0.35 -8.23
CA LEU A 110 4.90 -0.96 -8.02
C LEU A 110 3.85 -2.06 -7.92
N TYR A 111 2.80 -1.85 -7.13
CA TYR A 111 1.71 -2.82 -7.00
C TYR A 111 1.02 -3.09 -8.35
N LEU A 112 0.67 -2.04 -9.10
CA LEU A 112 -0.04 -2.18 -10.38
C LEU A 112 0.81 -2.89 -11.43
N ILE A 113 2.11 -2.59 -11.50
CA ILE A 113 3.06 -3.28 -12.38
C ILE A 113 3.08 -4.78 -12.07
N VAL A 114 3.31 -5.15 -10.80
CA VAL A 114 3.39 -6.57 -10.41
C VAL A 114 2.06 -7.28 -10.63
N PHE A 115 0.94 -6.62 -10.35
CA PHE A 115 -0.39 -7.16 -10.56
C PHE A 115 -0.69 -7.38 -12.06
N TYR A 116 -0.32 -6.45 -12.92
CA TYR A 116 -0.49 -6.53 -14.37
C TYR A 116 0.29 -7.70 -14.96
N PHE A 117 1.59 -7.80 -14.66
CA PHE A 117 2.44 -8.87 -15.19
C PHE A 117 1.96 -10.25 -14.73
N LYS A 118 1.71 -10.47 -13.43
CA LYS A 118 1.25 -11.78 -12.95
C LYS A 118 -0.07 -12.20 -13.59
N LYS A 119 -0.97 -11.26 -13.89
CA LYS A 119 -2.24 -11.59 -14.51
C LYS A 119 -2.08 -11.98 -15.98
N ASN A 120 -1.15 -11.38 -16.70
CA ASN A 120 -0.87 -11.71 -18.09
C ASN A 120 -0.08 -13.01 -18.24
N THR A 121 0.89 -13.30 -17.36
CA THR A 121 1.62 -14.58 -17.37
C THR A 121 0.68 -15.78 -17.17
N ILE A 122 -0.33 -15.64 -16.30
CA ILE A 122 -1.34 -16.70 -16.11
C ILE A 122 -2.20 -16.95 -17.36
N ILE A 123 -2.36 -15.95 -18.24
CA ILE A 123 -3.14 -16.09 -19.47
C ILE A 123 -2.31 -16.80 -20.56
N GLU A 124 -1.00 -16.56 -20.63
CA GLU A 124 -0.12 -17.23 -21.60
C GLU A 124 0.06 -18.73 -21.29
N ASP A 125 0.09 -19.14 -20.03
CA ASP A 125 0.24 -20.55 -19.63
C ASP A 125 -1.01 -21.44 -19.90
N GLN A 126 -2.09 -20.88 -20.47
CA GLN A 126 -3.34 -21.59 -20.77
C GLN A 126 -3.58 -21.83 -22.27
N PHE A 127 -2.61 -21.52 -23.12
CA PHE A 127 -2.62 -21.78 -24.57
C PHE A 127 -1.43 -22.65 -24.99
#